data_AF-A0A6B1DI83-F1
#
_entry.id   AF-A0A6B1DI83-F1
#
_cell.length_a   1.000
_cell.length_b   1.000
_cell.length_c   1.000
_cell.angle_alpha   90.00
_cell.angle_beta   90.00
_cell.angle_gamma   90.00
#
_symmetry.space_group_name_H-M   'P 1'
#
loop_
_entity.id
_entity.type
_entity.pdbx_description
1 polymer ?
#
loop_
_entity_poly.entity_id
_entity_poly.type
_entity_poly.pdbx_seq_one_letter_code
_entity_poly.pdbx_strand_id
1 'polypeptide(L)'
;MDRQRLTLPAVLLGLAILTAGCAEPPTAQVDAAKQALGALAGDAATYAPTAYSTAENAVAELDAELATQEASFALLRDYERAIELVGAVEAATGQVRNAISAERQRLADEANGLVADANQTITDTRASIAEIDEDDLEEGQTEAWEADLADVSTSLGEVANLITADQQADARREAEAAADAASSVEGAVTAFAAELEAARQAAAERAARGEVTIPRSVMVNGQSLGAGMYLLRLAEEAPNAAGRWVEFVREDEVAGRGLAVVIPDADISEVEKSPGPRNEARVMELREGEYVRVWLNRDGTNYLLHLPTS
;
A
#
# COMPACT_ATOMS: atom_id res chain seq x y z
N MET A 1 30.65 -6.91 -5.70
CA MET A 1 31.79 -6.93 -6.64
C MET A 1 31.46 -5.81 -7.63
N ASP A 2 32.07 -4.64 -7.69
CA ASP A 2 33.41 -4.18 -7.34
C ASP A 2 33.26 -2.72 -6.85
N ARG A 3 33.92 -2.35 -5.74
CA ARG A 3 33.81 -1.01 -5.13
C ARG A 3 34.63 -0.03 -5.97
N GLN A 4 33.97 0.77 -6.79
CA GLN A 4 34.59 1.80 -7.60
C GLN A 4 35.14 2.89 -6.67
N ARG A 5 36.44 2.83 -6.42
CA ARG A 5 37.20 3.82 -5.66
C ARG A 5 37.12 5.15 -6.42
N LEU A 6 36.27 6.06 -5.95
CA LEU A 6 36.18 7.43 -6.43
C LEU A 6 37.49 8.15 -6.05
N THR A 7 38.40 8.24 -7.00
CA THR A 7 39.65 8.98 -6.86
C THR A 7 39.35 10.48 -6.88
N LEU A 8 39.22 11.04 -5.68
CA LEU A 8 39.13 12.47 -5.41
C LEU A 8 40.41 13.16 -5.94
N PRO A 9 40.33 14.17 -6.83
CA PRO A 9 41.51 14.96 -7.15
C PRO A 9 41.75 15.92 -5.98
N ALA A 10 42.69 15.56 -5.11
CA ALA A 10 43.25 16.46 -4.13
C ALA A 10 44.03 17.56 -4.86
N VAL A 11 43.36 18.69 -5.15
CA VAL A 11 44.02 19.92 -5.62
C VAL A 11 44.72 20.55 -4.42
N LEU A 12 45.90 20.03 -4.10
CA LEU A 12 46.87 20.66 -3.22
C LEU A 12 47.56 21.78 -4.00
N LEU A 13 47.01 22.99 -3.97
CA LEU A 13 47.71 24.18 -4.45
C LEU A 13 48.54 24.77 -3.31
N GLY A 14 49.69 24.14 -3.06
CA GLY A 14 50.73 24.72 -2.22
C GLY A 14 51.50 25.79 -2.99
N LEU A 15 51.35 27.06 -2.62
CA LEU A 15 52.26 28.12 -3.02
C LEU A 15 52.76 28.89 -1.80
N ALA A 16 53.87 28.41 -1.24
CA ALA A 16 54.63 29.14 -0.24
C ALA A 16 55.67 30.03 -0.94
N ILE A 17 55.42 31.34 -0.97
CA ILE A 17 56.43 32.36 -1.30
C ILE A 17 56.57 33.25 -0.05
N LEU A 18 57.69 33.10 0.65
CA LEU A 18 58.08 33.93 1.79
C LEU A 18 59.07 34.99 1.31
N THR A 19 58.58 36.21 1.08
CA THR A 19 59.43 37.42 0.96
C THR A 19 58.95 38.44 1.98
N ALA A 20 59.82 38.78 2.94
CA ALA A 20 59.57 39.82 3.93
C ALA A 20 59.66 41.22 3.29
N GLY A 21 58.54 41.95 3.30
CA GLY A 21 58.44 43.35 2.87
C GLY A 21 56.98 43.71 2.55
N CYS A 22 56.35 44.53 3.40
CA CYS A 22 54.94 44.95 3.34
C CYS A 22 53.94 43.79 3.10
N ALA A 23 53.40 43.21 4.17
CA ALA A 23 52.41 42.14 4.05
C ALA A 23 51.19 42.66 3.27
N GLU A 24 51.00 42.16 2.05
CA GLU A 24 49.84 42.43 1.21
C GLU A 24 48.66 41.61 1.74
N PRO A 25 47.42 42.14 1.77
CA PRO A 25 46.25 41.37 2.20
C PRO A 25 46.09 40.08 1.38
N PRO A 26 45.65 38.96 2.00
CA PRO A 26 45.47 37.66 1.33
C PRO A 26 44.19 37.61 0.49
N THR A 27 43.95 38.63 -0.33
CA THR A 27 42.68 38.84 -1.05
C THR A 27 42.32 37.67 -1.96
N ALA A 28 43.31 37.11 -2.68
CA ALA A 28 43.06 35.99 -3.57
C ALA A 28 42.59 34.73 -2.83
N GLN A 29 43.15 34.44 -1.66
CA GLN A 29 42.75 33.28 -0.86
C GLN A 29 41.39 33.50 -0.19
N VAL A 30 41.12 34.71 0.31
CA VAL A 30 39.81 35.07 0.89
C VAL A 30 38.70 34.93 -0.15
N ASP A 31 38.89 35.52 -1.33
CA ASP A 31 37.89 35.49 -2.41
C ASP A 31 37.65 34.05 -2.88
N ALA A 32 38.70 33.26 -3.04
CA ALA A 32 38.58 31.85 -3.41
C ALA A 32 37.82 31.04 -2.36
N ALA A 33 38.10 31.22 -1.07
CA ALA A 33 37.42 30.52 0.02
C ALA A 33 35.93 30.88 0.08
N LYS A 34 35.58 32.17 -0.01
CA LYS A 34 34.19 32.63 -0.03
C LYS A 34 33.44 32.15 -1.27
N GLN A 35 34.07 32.21 -2.45
CA GLN A 35 33.48 31.71 -3.68
C GLN A 35 33.22 30.20 -3.60
N ALA A 36 34.14 29.44 -3.02
CA ALA A 36 34.02 28.00 -2.83
C ALA A 36 32.84 27.63 -1.91
N LEU A 37 32.57 28.41 -0.86
CA LEU A 37 31.37 28.26 -0.03
C LEU A 37 30.11 28.71 -0.77
N GLY A 38 30.16 29.86 -1.44
CA GLY A 38 29.01 30.41 -2.19
C GLY A 38 28.48 29.47 -3.28
N ALA A 39 29.38 28.73 -3.94
CA ALA A 39 29.01 27.72 -4.93
C ALA A 39 28.16 26.57 -4.36
N LEU A 40 28.18 26.35 -3.04
CA LEU A 40 27.42 25.28 -2.38
C LEU A 40 26.04 25.73 -1.88
N ALA A 41 25.71 27.03 -1.94
CA ALA A 41 24.51 27.59 -1.29
C ALA A 41 23.20 26.88 -1.67
N GLY A 42 23.02 26.59 -2.97
CA GLY A 42 21.81 25.95 -3.48
C GLY A 42 21.63 24.53 -2.93
N ASP A 43 22.66 23.71 -3.01
CA ASP A 43 22.63 22.35 -2.49
C ASP A 43 22.54 22.32 -0.96
N ALA A 44 23.29 23.21 -0.29
CA ALA A 44 23.36 23.23 1.15
C ALA A 44 22.03 23.64 1.79
N ALA A 45 21.21 24.46 1.12
CA ALA A 45 19.86 24.79 1.58
C ALA A 45 18.99 23.54 1.78
N THR A 46 19.16 22.53 0.92
CA THR A 46 18.40 21.27 0.97
C THR A 46 19.09 20.21 1.82
N TYR A 47 20.41 20.04 1.64
CA TYR A 47 21.12 18.86 2.14
C TYR A 47 22.00 19.11 3.36
N ALA A 48 22.38 20.37 3.65
CA ALA A 48 23.32 20.68 4.72
C ALA A 48 23.15 22.07 5.35
N PRO A 49 21.93 22.52 5.71
CA PRO A 49 21.70 23.91 6.13
C PRO A 49 22.48 24.28 7.39
N THR A 50 22.58 23.36 8.35
CA THR A 50 23.33 23.57 9.60
C THR A 50 24.84 23.70 9.37
N ALA A 51 25.41 22.85 8.49
CA ALA A 51 26.84 22.94 8.16
C ALA A 51 27.14 24.22 7.39
N TYR A 52 26.23 24.64 6.50
CA TYR A 52 26.36 25.88 5.74
C TYR A 52 26.38 27.11 6.64
N SER A 53 25.42 27.21 7.57
CA SER A 53 25.37 28.30 8.55
C SER A 53 26.65 28.37 9.41
N THR A 54 27.23 27.21 9.75
CA THR A 54 28.52 27.15 10.46
C THR A 54 29.66 27.73 9.62
N ALA A 55 29.70 27.43 8.32
CA ALA A 55 30.70 27.99 7.41
C ALA A 55 30.49 29.50 7.16
N GLU A 56 29.25 29.98 7.12
CA GLU A 56 28.93 31.42 7.05
C GLU A 56 29.44 32.17 8.28
N ASN A 57 29.34 31.59 9.47
CA ASN A 57 29.91 32.17 10.69
C ASN A 57 31.45 32.28 10.61
N ALA A 58 32.13 31.27 10.05
CA ALA A 58 33.57 31.33 9.83
C ALA A 58 33.96 32.44 8.83
N VAL A 59 33.14 32.66 7.80
CA VAL A 59 33.31 33.79 6.87
C VAL A 59 33.12 35.13 7.60
N ALA A 60 32.13 35.24 8.48
CA ALA A 60 31.90 36.45 9.26
C ALA A 60 33.08 36.76 10.22
N GLU A 61 33.69 35.75 10.82
CA GLU A 61 34.91 35.90 11.63
C GLU A 61 36.11 36.38 10.81
N LEU A 62 36.31 35.80 9.61
CA LEU A 62 37.32 36.25 8.66
C LEU A 62 37.11 37.71 8.26
N ASP A 63 35.89 38.12 8.00
CA ASP A 63 35.54 39.48 7.60
C ASP A 63 35.76 40.49 8.73
N ALA A 64 35.46 40.11 9.97
CA ALA A 64 35.73 40.92 11.14
C ALA A 64 37.24 41.14 11.36
N GLU A 65 38.07 40.12 11.15
CA GLU A 65 39.53 40.23 11.23
C GLU A 65 40.08 41.14 10.11
N LEU A 66 39.63 40.94 8.86
CA LEU A 66 40.06 41.78 7.74
C LEU A 66 39.73 43.26 7.98
N ALA A 67 38.53 43.57 8.48
CA ALA A 67 38.14 44.93 8.84
C ALA A 67 39.02 45.51 9.96
N THR A 68 39.42 44.68 10.93
CA THR A 68 40.34 45.07 12.02
C THR A 68 41.74 45.41 11.49
N GLN A 69 42.25 44.62 10.55
CA GLN A 69 43.54 44.88 9.88
C GLN A 69 43.47 46.12 8.99
N GLU A 70 42.37 46.34 8.26
CA GLU A 70 42.16 47.53 7.44
C GLU A 70 42.15 48.81 8.28
N ALA A 71 41.54 48.78 9.46
CA ALA A 71 41.53 49.91 10.41
C ALA A 71 42.89 50.18 11.08
N SER A 72 43.79 49.21 11.06
CA SER A 72 45.13 49.33 11.64
C SER A 72 46.08 50.15 10.77
N PHE A 73 47.03 50.84 11.42
CA PHE A 73 48.04 51.65 10.71
C PHE A 73 48.85 50.77 9.75
N ALA A 74 49.10 51.22 8.52
CA ALA A 74 49.64 50.38 7.44
C ALA A 74 50.97 49.68 7.76
N LEU A 75 51.82 50.26 8.62
CA LEU A 75 53.07 49.64 9.06
C LEU A 75 52.91 48.60 10.18
N LEU A 76 51.70 48.46 10.75
CA LEU A 76 51.38 47.58 11.89
C LEU A 76 50.41 46.44 11.51
N ARG A 77 50.00 46.32 10.25
CA ARG A 77 49.09 45.25 9.80
C ARG A 77 49.80 43.90 9.81
N ASP A 78 49.09 42.87 10.27
CA ASP A 78 49.54 41.48 10.30
C ASP A 78 48.39 40.57 9.87
N TYR A 79 48.58 39.85 8.76
CA TYR A 79 47.54 39.00 8.17
C TYR A 79 47.67 37.53 8.57
N GLU A 80 48.55 37.16 9.50
CA GLU A 80 48.69 35.77 9.95
C GLU A 80 47.36 35.20 10.47
N ARG A 81 46.63 35.97 11.30
CA ARG A 81 45.31 35.58 11.79
C ARG A 81 44.26 35.46 10.67
N ALA A 82 44.30 36.36 9.69
CA ALA A 82 43.40 36.27 8.53
C ALA A 82 43.67 35.00 7.70
N ILE A 83 44.93 34.61 7.54
CA ILE A 83 45.32 33.36 6.85
C ILE A 83 44.82 32.13 7.63
N GLU A 84 44.93 32.13 8.96
CA GLU A 84 44.34 31.07 9.79
C GLU A 84 42.82 30.96 9.60
N LEU A 85 42.12 32.10 9.57
CA LEU A 85 40.67 32.16 9.37
C LEU A 85 40.26 31.73 7.96
N VAL A 86 41.06 31.99 6.93
CA VAL A 86 40.87 31.40 5.60
C VAL A 86 40.91 29.88 5.68
N GLY A 87 41.92 29.31 6.36
CA GLY A 87 42.00 27.87 6.58
C GLY A 87 40.78 27.30 7.33
N ALA A 88 40.22 28.07 8.28
CA ALA A 88 38.98 27.69 8.96
C ALA A 88 37.76 27.70 8.02
N VAL A 89 37.63 28.69 7.13
CA VAL A 89 36.59 28.73 6.09
C VAL A 89 36.73 27.54 5.14
N GLU A 90 37.95 27.23 4.69
CA GLU A 90 38.20 26.07 3.82
C GLU A 90 37.82 24.75 4.49
N ALA A 91 38.19 24.57 5.76
CA ALA A 91 37.83 23.40 6.54
C ALA A 91 36.30 23.29 6.73
N ALA A 92 35.64 24.39 7.09
CA ALA A 92 34.18 24.44 7.24
C ALA A 92 33.47 24.14 5.90
N THR A 93 33.97 24.68 4.79
CA THR A 93 33.48 24.37 3.43
C THR A 93 33.64 22.88 3.10
N GLY A 94 34.76 22.26 3.51
CA GLY A 94 34.94 20.81 3.43
C GLY A 94 33.87 20.04 4.21
N GLN A 95 33.51 20.50 5.40
CA GLN A 95 32.41 19.90 6.18
C GLN A 95 31.05 20.05 5.48
N VAL A 96 30.76 21.19 4.85
CA VAL A 96 29.53 21.37 4.05
C VAL A 96 29.47 20.33 2.93
N ARG A 97 30.56 20.15 2.15
CA ARG A 97 30.59 19.16 1.07
C ARG A 97 30.34 17.74 1.58
N ASN A 98 31.01 17.36 2.67
CA ASN A 98 30.82 16.05 3.28
C ASN A 98 29.38 15.84 3.77
N ALA A 99 28.77 16.86 4.38
CA ALA A 99 27.39 16.81 4.84
C ALA A 99 26.40 16.67 3.67
N ILE A 100 26.58 17.43 2.59
CA ILE A 100 25.77 17.30 1.36
C ILE A 100 25.86 15.87 0.82
N SER A 101 27.07 15.33 0.64
CA SER A 101 27.25 13.97 0.10
C SER A 101 26.65 12.90 1.01
N ALA A 102 26.82 13.03 2.33
CA ALA A 102 26.25 12.09 3.29
C ALA A 102 24.73 12.10 3.27
N GLU A 103 24.11 13.28 3.24
CA GLU A 103 22.65 13.41 3.21
C GLU A 103 22.05 12.92 1.89
N ARG A 104 22.68 13.22 0.74
CA ARG A 104 22.28 12.67 -0.55
C ARG A 104 22.31 11.14 -0.55
N GLN A 105 23.37 10.54 0.00
CA GLN A 105 23.47 9.09 0.11
C GLN A 105 22.36 8.52 1.00
N ARG A 106 22.11 9.12 2.17
CA ARG A 106 21.02 8.70 3.08
C ARG A 106 19.67 8.71 2.38
N LEU A 107 19.35 9.81 1.68
CA LEU A 107 18.09 9.95 0.95
C LEU A 107 17.95 8.95 -0.20
N ALA A 108 19.04 8.65 -0.91
CA ALA A 108 19.05 7.63 -1.95
C ALA A 108 18.82 6.22 -1.37
N ASP A 109 19.46 5.90 -0.24
CA ASP A 109 19.26 4.61 0.44
C ASP A 109 17.82 4.46 0.94
N GLU A 110 17.23 5.52 1.51
CA GLU A 110 15.82 5.54 1.91
C GLU A 110 14.86 5.38 0.74
N ALA A 111 15.09 6.11 -0.36
CA ALA A 111 14.28 5.98 -1.57
C ALA A 111 14.34 4.56 -2.12
N ASN A 112 15.54 3.94 -2.18
CA ASN A 112 15.70 2.56 -2.64
C ASN A 112 15.03 1.54 -1.71
N GLY A 113 15.05 1.77 -0.40
CA GLY A 113 14.32 0.96 0.57
C GLY A 113 12.81 0.98 0.30
N LEU A 114 12.23 2.18 0.17
CA LEU A 114 10.82 2.37 -0.15
C LEU A 114 10.44 1.74 -1.50
N VAL A 115 11.31 1.84 -2.52
CA VAL A 115 11.09 1.17 -3.81
C VAL A 115 11.05 -0.35 -3.65
N ALA A 116 11.94 -0.94 -2.84
CA ALA A 116 11.93 -2.38 -2.60
C ALA A 116 10.65 -2.82 -1.88
N ASP A 117 10.25 -2.10 -0.83
CA ASP A 117 9.03 -2.38 -0.06
C ASP A 117 7.76 -2.23 -0.92
N ALA A 118 7.68 -1.19 -1.76
CA ALA A 118 6.57 -0.98 -2.67
C ALA A 118 6.47 -2.10 -3.73
N ASN A 119 7.60 -2.55 -4.29
CA ASN A 119 7.62 -3.67 -5.24
C ASN A 119 7.17 -4.99 -4.61
N GLN A 120 7.54 -5.23 -3.33
CA GLN A 120 7.06 -6.38 -2.59
C GLN A 120 5.55 -6.28 -2.36
N THR A 121 5.05 -5.12 -1.92
CA THR A 121 3.61 -4.85 -1.73
C THR A 121 2.82 -5.07 -3.02
N ILE A 122 3.33 -4.59 -4.16
CA ILE A 122 2.72 -4.84 -5.47
C ILE A 122 2.64 -6.34 -5.76
N THR A 123 3.71 -7.09 -5.50
CA THR A 123 3.76 -8.55 -5.76
C THR A 123 2.74 -9.30 -4.89
N ASP A 124 2.69 -8.98 -3.60
CA ASP A 124 1.78 -9.62 -2.65
C ASP A 124 0.32 -9.24 -2.90
N THR A 125 0.06 -7.99 -3.31
CA THR A 125 -1.27 -7.53 -3.71
C THR A 125 -1.76 -8.29 -4.94
N ARG A 126 -0.92 -8.47 -5.97
CA ARG A 126 -1.27 -9.27 -7.14
C ARG A 126 -1.57 -10.72 -6.80
N ALA A 127 -0.82 -11.31 -5.87
CA ALA A 127 -1.11 -12.66 -5.39
C ALA A 127 -2.48 -12.71 -4.70
N SER A 128 -2.79 -11.72 -3.86
CA SER A 128 -4.08 -11.62 -3.17
C SER A 128 -5.25 -11.45 -4.15
N ILE A 129 -5.09 -10.64 -5.20
CA ILE A 129 -6.08 -10.50 -6.28
C ILE A 129 -6.35 -11.85 -6.95
N ALA A 130 -5.30 -12.62 -7.23
CA ALA A 130 -5.41 -13.94 -7.88
C ALA A 130 -6.06 -15.02 -6.99
N GLU A 131 -6.18 -14.80 -5.68
CA GLU A 131 -6.89 -15.71 -4.76
C GLU A 131 -8.39 -15.46 -4.71
N ILE A 132 -8.87 -14.32 -5.22
CA ILE A 132 -10.30 -13.99 -5.29
C ILE A 132 -10.94 -14.75 -6.45
N ASP A 133 -12.11 -15.36 -6.21
CA ASP A 133 -12.88 -16.04 -7.25
C ASP A 133 -13.40 -15.04 -8.30
N GLU A 134 -13.32 -15.39 -9.58
CA GLU A 134 -13.77 -14.54 -10.69
C GLU A 134 -15.26 -14.26 -10.63
N ASP A 135 -16.07 -15.22 -10.15
CA ASP A 135 -17.51 -15.07 -10.02
C ASP A 135 -17.92 -14.07 -8.90
N ASP A 136 -16.98 -13.77 -8.00
CA ASP A 136 -17.18 -12.84 -6.88
C ASP A 136 -16.74 -11.40 -7.23
N LEU A 137 -16.09 -11.19 -8.38
CA LEU A 137 -15.58 -9.90 -8.81
C LEU A 137 -16.60 -9.12 -9.66
N GLU A 138 -16.65 -7.81 -9.46
CA GLU A 138 -17.38 -6.92 -10.37
C GLU A 138 -16.65 -6.80 -11.72
N GLU A 139 -17.42 -6.58 -12.80
CA GLU A 139 -16.86 -6.39 -14.14
C GLU A 139 -15.87 -5.21 -14.14
N GLY A 140 -14.60 -5.48 -14.49
CA GLY A 140 -13.54 -4.46 -14.54
C GLY A 140 -12.78 -4.24 -13.21
N GLN A 141 -13.13 -4.93 -12.12
CA GLN A 141 -12.54 -4.69 -10.80
C GLN A 141 -11.05 -5.03 -10.76
N THR A 142 -10.67 -6.18 -11.33
CA THR A 142 -9.27 -6.61 -11.42
C THR A 142 -8.46 -5.68 -12.29
N GLU A 143 -9.01 -5.27 -13.44
CA GLU A 143 -8.35 -4.33 -14.34
C GLU A 143 -8.11 -2.97 -13.69
N ALA A 144 -9.04 -2.50 -12.85
CA ALA A 144 -8.88 -1.26 -12.11
C ALA A 144 -7.71 -1.36 -11.11
N TRP A 145 -7.64 -2.42 -10.30
CA TRP A 145 -6.53 -2.60 -9.36
C TRP A 145 -5.18 -2.79 -10.08
N GLU A 146 -5.14 -3.54 -11.17
CA GLU A 146 -3.90 -3.71 -11.95
C GLU A 146 -3.45 -2.42 -12.62
N ALA A 147 -4.38 -1.56 -13.04
CA ALA A 147 -4.05 -0.23 -13.53
C ALA A 147 -3.42 0.65 -12.44
N ASP A 148 -4.00 0.66 -11.23
CA ASP A 148 -3.44 1.41 -10.09
C ASP A 148 -2.02 0.90 -9.74
N LEU A 149 -1.80 -0.42 -9.71
CA LEU A 149 -0.47 -1.02 -9.46
C LEU A 149 0.54 -0.71 -10.59
N ALA A 150 0.07 -0.56 -11.84
CA ALA A 150 0.91 -0.15 -12.96
C ALA A 150 1.30 1.34 -12.88
N ASP A 151 0.40 2.20 -12.41
CA ASP A 151 0.69 3.61 -12.15
C ASP A 151 1.73 3.75 -11.02
N VAL A 152 1.62 2.97 -9.95
CA VAL A 152 2.66 2.90 -8.90
C VAL A 152 4.00 2.44 -9.50
N SER A 153 4.01 1.40 -10.32
CA SER A 153 5.23 0.91 -10.98
C SER A 153 5.90 1.98 -11.85
N THR A 154 5.09 2.85 -12.48
CA THR A 154 5.58 3.99 -13.27
C THR A 154 6.23 5.04 -12.37
N SER A 155 5.60 5.40 -11.25
CA SER A 155 6.16 6.32 -10.25
C SER A 155 7.49 5.79 -9.67
N LEU A 156 7.57 4.50 -9.37
CA LEU A 156 8.82 3.85 -8.94
C LEU A 156 9.94 3.92 -10.01
N GLY A 157 9.57 3.90 -11.29
CA GLY A 157 10.52 4.13 -12.39
C GLY A 157 11.10 5.54 -12.39
N GLU A 158 10.31 6.55 -12.00
CA GLU A 158 10.75 7.94 -11.92
C GLU A 158 11.73 8.18 -10.76
N VAL A 159 11.63 7.44 -9.66
CA VAL A 159 12.59 7.49 -8.55
C VAL A 159 14.02 7.27 -9.05
N ALA A 160 14.24 6.30 -9.94
CA ALA A 160 15.56 6.00 -10.50
C ALA A 160 16.09 7.16 -11.38
N ASN A 161 15.20 7.83 -12.12
CA ASN A 161 15.55 9.01 -12.92
C ASN A 161 15.97 10.18 -12.02
N LEU A 162 15.21 10.44 -10.95
CA LEU A 162 15.50 11.50 -9.98
C LEU A 162 16.82 11.26 -9.24
N ILE A 163 17.12 10.01 -8.85
CA ILE A 163 18.43 9.66 -8.26
C ILE A 163 19.56 9.92 -9.26
N THR A 164 19.39 9.53 -10.53
CA THR A 164 20.39 9.75 -11.59
C THR A 164 20.60 11.24 -11.88
N ALA A 165 19.57 12.07 -11.68
CA ALA A 165 19.60 13.52 -11.84
C ALA A 165 20.14 14.28 -10.61
N ASP A 166 20.66 13.59 -9.59
CA ASP A 166 21.07 14.20 -8.32
C ASP A 166 19.94 14.98 -7.61
N GLN A 167 18.72 14.46 -7.68
CA GLN A 167 17.53 15.01 -7.02
C GLN A 167 17.03 14.07 -5.91
N GLN A 168 17.92 13.64 -5.01
CA GLN A 168 17.61 12.62 -4.01
C GLN A 168 16.49 13.01 -3.03
N ALA A 169 16.33 14.30 -2.73
CA ALA A 169 15.21 14.78 -1.91
C ALA A 169 13.85 14.61 -2.61
N ASP A 170 13.81 14.79 -3.93
CA ASP A 170 12.60 14.57 -4.73
C ASP A 170 12.37 13.08 -4.95
N ALA A 171 13.43 12.32 -5.22
CA ALA A 171 13.38 10.86 -5.34
C ALA A 171 12.79 10.19 -4.09
N ARG A 172 13.22 10.60 -2.90
CA ARG A 172 12.66 10.07 -1.64
C ARG A 172 11.16 10.38 -1.53
N ARG A 173 10.74 11.60 -1.86
CA ARG A 173 9.33 12.01 -1.79
C ARG A 173 8.47 11.23 -2.78
N GLU A 174 8.97 11.02 -3.99
CA GLU A 174 8.31 10.19 -5.01
C GLU A 174 8.19 8.74 -4.56
N ALA A 175 9.27 8.16 -4.01
CA ALA A 175 9.25 6.79 -3.49
C ALA A 175 8.27 6.60 -2.33
N GLU A 176 8.18 7.58 -1.42
CA GLU A 176 7.24 7.59 -0.31
C GLU A 176 5.78 7.64 -0.82
N ALA A 177 5.49 8.54 -1.76
CA ALA A 177 4.17 8.63 -2.38
C ALA A 177 3.77 7.34 -3.13
N ALA A 178 4.73 6.72 -3.83
CA ALA A 178 4.52 5.44 -4.50
C ALA A 178 4.24 4.29 -3.52
N ALA A 179 4.97 4.24 -2.39
CA ALA A 179 4.77 3.23 -1.35
C ALA A 179 3.41 3.40 -0.65
N ASP A 180 3.00 4.64 -0.37
CA ASP A 180 1.67 4.94 0.17
C ASP A 180 0.55 4.53 -0.79
N ALA A 181 0.74 4.79 -2.10
CA ALA A 181 -0.21 4.38 -3.13
C ALA A 181 -0.31 2.85 -3.24
N ALA A 182 0.82 2.12 -3.22
CA ALA A 182 0.81 0.64 -3.17
C ALA A 182 0.03 0.12 -1.96
N SER A 183 0.29 0.68 -0.77
CA SER A 183 -0.39 0.30 0.48
C SER A 183 -1.89 0.59 0.41
N SER A 184 -2.30 1.67 -0.27
CA SER A 184 -3.72 1.97 -0.48
C SER A 184 -4.42 0.93 -1.35
N VAL A 185 -3.77 0.44 -2.42
CA VAL A 185 -4.34 -0.61 -3.27
C VAL A 185 -4.41 -1.93 -2.51
N GLU A 186 -3.35 -2.31 -1.79
CA GLU A 186 -3.34 -3.49 -0.91
C GLU A 186 -4.50 -3.44 0.11
N GLY A 187 -4.70 -2.28 0.74
CA GLY A 187 -5.78 -2.06 1.68
C GLY A 187 -7.17 -2.23 1.06
N ALA A 188 -7.36 -1.75 -0.18
CA ALA A 188 -8.62 -1.91 -0.91
C ALA A 188 -8.90 -3.39 -1.24
N VAL A 189 -7.91 -4.13 -1.72
CA VAL A 189 -8.02 -5.57 -2.01
C VAL A 189 -8.31 -6.37 -0.74
N THR A 190 -7.60 -6.07 0.35
CA THR A 190 -7.79 -6.73 1.64
C THR A 190 -9.19 -6.48 2.20
N ALA A 191 -9.68 -5.23 2.12
CA ALA A 191 -11.02 -4.88 2.56
C ALA A 191 -12.08 -5.64 1.75
N PHE A 192 -11.94 -5.69 0.43
CA PHE A 192 -12.83 -6.44 -0.44
C PHE A 192 -12.87 -7.94 -0.07
N ALA A 193 -11.71 -8.57 0.10
CA ALA A 193 -11.64 -9.97 0.49
C ALA A 193 -12.30 -10.24 1.86
N ALA A 194 -12.14 -9.33 2.83
CA ALA A 194 -12.78 -9.42 4.13
C ALA A 194 -14.31 -9.28 4.06
N GLU A 195 -14.82 -8.37 3.22
CA GLU A 195 -16.25 -8.21 2.96
C GLU A 195 -16.85 -9.47 2.34
N LEU A 196 -16.12 -10.08 1.41
CA LEU A 196 -16.50 -11.33 0.74
C LEU A 196 -16.63 -12.48 1.74
N GLU A 197 -15.63 -12.65 2.61
CA GLU A 197 -15.64 -13.69 3.65
C GLU A 197 -16.76 -13.45 4.66
N ALA A 198 -17.00 -12.20 5.07
CA ALA A 198 -18.11 -11.86 5.95
C ALA A 198 -19.47 -12.18 5.29
N ALA A 199 -19.63 -11.90 4.00
CA ALA A 199 -20.84 -12.21 3.25
C ALA A 199 -21.09 -13.73 3.15
N ARG A 200 -20.04 -14.53 2.92
CA ARG A 200 -20.11 -16.00 2.89
C ARG A 200 -20.48 -16.58 4.26
N GLN A 201 -19.87 -16.09 5.33
CA GLN A 201 -20.21 -16.49 6.70
C GLN A 201 -21.67 -16.16 7.03
N ALA A 202 -22.13 -14.94 6.71
CA ALA A 202 -23.53 -14.56 6.90
C ALA A 202 -24.49 -15.43 6.08
N ALA A 203 -24.11 -15.84 4.86
CA ALA A 203 -24.88 -16.78 4.05
C ALA A 203 -24.95 -18.18 4.67
N ALA A 204 -23.83 -18.70 5.18
CA ALA A 204 -23.78 -19.99 5.87
C ALA A 204 -24.64 -19.99 7.14
N GLU A 205 -24.58 -18.92 7.93
CA GLU A 205 -25.42 -18.78 9.13
C GLU A 205 -26.92 -18.73 8.79
N ARG A 206 -27.30 -18.01 7.74
CA ARG A 206 -28.68 -17.99 7.22
C ARG A 206 -29.12 -19.39 6.81
N ALA A 207 -28.30 -20.11 6.04
CA ALA A 207 -28.58 -21.48 5.62
C ALA A 207 -28.72 -22.43 6.83
N ALA A 208 -27.88 -22.29 7.86
CA ALA A 208 -27.95 -23.08 9.09
C ALA A 208 -29.26 -22.86 9.86
N ARG A 209 -29.78 -21.63 9.87
CA ARG A 209 -31.11 -21.31 10.43
C ARG A 209 -32.27 -21.82 9.58
N GLY A 210 -32.01 -22.28 8.36
CA GLY A 210 -33.03 -22.72 7.41
C GLY A 210 -33.59 -21.57 6.56
N GLU A 211 -32.93 -20.41 6.52
CA GLU A 211 -33.29 -19.35 5.60
C GLU A 211 -32.82 -19.69 4.18
N VAL A 212 -33.68 -19.48 3.20
CA VAL A 212 -33.40 -19.74 1.78
C VAL A 212 -33.91 -18.60 0.90
N THR A 213 -33.23 -18.37 -0.22
CA THR A 213 -33.74 -17.52 -1.30
C THR A 213 -34.36 -18.40 -2.37
N ILE A 214 -35.62 -18.15 -2.68
CA ILE A 214 -36.31 -18.76 -3.80
C ILE A 214 -36.07 -17.86 -5.03
N PRO A 215 -35.34 -18.31 -6.06
CA PRO A 215 -34.83 -17.43 -7.13
C PRO A 215 -35.93 -16.93 -8.08
N ARG A 216 -37.08 -17.59 -8.11
CA ARG A 216 -38.23 -17.26 -8.97
C ARG A 216 -39.52 -17.80 -8.37
N SER A 217 -40.65 -17.27 -8.82
CA SER A 217 -41.95 -17.73 -8.37
C SER A 217 -42.14 -19.23 -8.68
N VAL A 218 -42.69 -19.96 -7.72
CA VAL A 218 -42.90 -21.41 -7.76
C VAL A 218 -44.29 -21.77 -7.28
N MET A 219 -44.79 -22.95 -7.65
CA MET A 219 -46.03 -23.48 -7.09
C MET A 219 -45.75 -24.38 -5.89
N VAL A 220 -46.34 -24.04 -4.74
CA VAL A 220 -46.28 -24.82 -3.50
C VAL A 220 -47.69 -25.25 -3.15
N ASN A 221 -47.96 -26.56 -3.20
CA ASN A 221 -49.29 -27.13 -2.94
C ASN A 221 -50.42 -26.47 -3.78
N GLY A 222 -50.12 -26.16 -5.04
CA GLY A 222 -51.06 -25.52 -5.98
C GLY A 222 -51.24 -24.00 -5.81
N GLN A 223 -50.55 -23.37 -4.85
CA GLN A 223 -50.53 -21.92 -4.66
C GLN A 223 -49.20 -21.34 -5.14
N SER A 224 -49.23 -20.14 -5.74
CA SER A 224 -48.00 -19.46 -6.14
C SER A 224 -47.30 -18.88 -4.90
N LEU A 225 -46.02 -19.21 -4.75
CA LEU A 225 -45.09 -18.61 -3.81
C LEU A 225 -44.14 -17.72 -4.63
N GLY A 226 -44.11 -16.42 -4.31
CA GLY A 226 -43.25 -15.48 -5.02
C GLY A 226 -41.76 -15.75 -4.81
N ALA A 227 -40.92 -15.19 -5.69
CA ALA A 227 -39.49 -15.14 -5.46
C ALA A 227 -39.13 -14.38 -4.16
N GLY A 228 -37.93 -14.62 -3.63
CA GLY A 228 -37.36 -13.90 -2.49
C GLY A 228 -37.00 -14.80 -1.31
N MET A 229 -36.67 -14.18 -0.17
CA MET A 229 -36.22 -14.89 1.03
C MET A 229 -37.38 -15.46 1.86
N TYR A 230 -37.14 -16.63 2.44
CA TYR A 230 -38.05 -17.35 3.34
C TYR A 230 -37.28 -18.11 4.41
N LEU A 231 -37.80 -18.16 5.63
CA LEU A 231 -37.37 -19.09 6.66
C LEU A 231 -38.15 -20.41 6.49
N LEU A 232 -37.43 -21.53 6.41
CA LEU A 232 -38.04 -22.86 6.39
C LEU A 232 -38.25 -23.35 7.81
N ARG A 233 -39.50 -23.72 8.12
CA ARG A 233 -39.87 -24.34 9.39
C ARG A 233 -40.54 -25.68 9.16
N LEU A 234 -40.20 -26.67 9.96
CA LEU A 234 -40.98 -27.91 10.03
C LEU A 234 -42.25 -27.62 10.82
N ALA A 235 -43.42 -27.83 10.21
CA ALA A 235 -44.67 -27.69 10.95
C ALA A 235 -44.74 -28.76 12.06
N GLU A 236 -45.39 -28.44 13.18
CA GLU A 236 -45.64 -29.40 14.27
C GLU A 236 -46.55 -30.54 13.80
N GLU A 237 -47.56 -30.21 13.00
CA GLU A 237 -48.52 -31.16 12.43
C GLU A 237 -47.96 -31.87 11.19
N ALA A 238 -48.07 -33.20 11.14
CA ALA A 238 -47.74 -34.01 9.98
C ALA A 238 -49.02 -34.50 9.28
N PRO A 239 -49.10 -34.46 7.93
CA PRO A 239 -50.28 -34.91 7.20
C PRO A 239 -50.43 -36.44 7.17
N ASN A 240 -49.33 -37.18 7.33
CA ASN A 240 -49.29 -38.63 7.49
C ASN A 240 -47.92 -39.06 8.05
N ALA A 241 -47.71 -40.37 8.22
CA ALA A 241 -46.46 -40.92 8.77
C ALA A 241 -45.24 -40.82 7.84
N ALA A 242 -45.43 -40.55 6.54
CA ALA A 242 -44.38 -40.59 5.52
C ALA A 242 -43.99 -39.21 4.95
N GLY A 243 -44.72 -38.16 5.31
CA GLY A 243 -44.49 -36.79 4.83
C GLY A 243 -44.50 -35.79 5.97
N ARG A 244 -43.71 -34.73 5.83
CA ARG A 244 -43.69 -33.61 6.78
C ARG A 244 -43.98 -32.32 6.03
N TRP A 245 -44.81 -31.46 6.62
CA TRP A 245 -45.02 -30.13 6.07
C TRP A 245 -43.80 -29.25 6.36
N VAL A 246 -43.31 -28.60 5.31
CA VAL A 246 -42.34 -27.50 5.40
C VAL A 246 -43.08 -26.21 5.09
N GLU A 247 -43.00 -25.28 6.03
CA GLU A 247 -43.58 -23.94 5.95
C GLU A 247 -42.54 -22.96 5.43
N PHE A 248 -42.93 -22.15 4.45
CA PHE A 248 -42.17 -21.02 3.95
C PHE A 248 -42.67 -19.78 4.68
N VAL A 249 -41.87 -19.28 5.63
CA VAL A 249 -42.23 -18.14 6.47
C VAL A 249 -41.56 -16.87 5.96
N ARG A 250 -42.32 -15.79 5.83
CA ARG A 250 -41.85 -14.45 5.45
C ARG A 250 -42.52 -13.44 6.36
N GLU A 251 -41.75 -12.52 6.95
CA GLU A 251 -42.27 -11.49 7.87
C GLU A 251 -43.15 -12.10 8.99
N ASP A 252 -42.71 -13.23 9.56
CA ASP A 252 -43.42 -14.03 10.57
C ASP A 252 -44.76 -14.65 10.13
N GLU A 253 -45.15 -14.50 8.87
CA GLU A 253 -46.33 -15.12 8.28
C GLU A 253 -45.97 -16.34 7.43
N VAL A 254 -46.81 -17.38 7.48
CA VAL A 254 -46.67 -18.55 6.60
C VAL A 254 -47.15 -18.18 5.20
N ALA A 255 -46.22 -17.91 4.30
CA ALA A 255 -46.49 -17.54 2.91
C ALA A 255 -46.83 -18.74 2.02
N GLY A 256 -46.44 -19.95 2.43
CA GLY A 256 -46.77 -21.18 1.72
C GLY A 256 -46.41 -22.43 2.53
N ARG A 257 -47.02 -23.57 2.17
CA ARG A 257 -46.79 -24.86 2.84
C ARG A 257 -46.65 -25.97 1.81
N GLY A 258 -45.52 -26.66 1.81
CA GLY A 258 -45.22 -27.74 0.89
C GLY A 258 -45.02 -29.07 1.60
N LEU A 259 -45.52 -30.16 1.00
CA LEU A 259 -45.32 -31.50 1.54
C LEU A 259 -43.94 -32.00 1.13
N ALA A 260 -43.05 -32.17 2.09
CA ALA A 260 -41.71 -32.69 1.84
C ALA A 260 -41.67 -34.22 1.86
N VAL A 261 -40.83 -34.76 0.98
CA VAL A 261 -40.35 -36.14 1.08
C VAL A 261 -39.33 -36.21 2.21
N VAL A 262 -39.53 -37.13 3.15
CA VAL A 262 -38.69 -37.30 4.34
C VAL A 262 -37.73 -38.46 4.12
N ILE A 263 -36.42 -38.22 4.21
CA ILE A 263 -35.38 -39.23 3.93
C ILE A 263 -34.29 -39.14 5.01
N PRO A 264 -34.04 -40.21 5.79
CA PRO A 264 -32.90 -40.25 6.71
C PRO A 264 -31.55 -40.07 5.98
N ASP A 265 -30.56 -39.50 6.65
CA ASP A 265 -29.21 -39.33 6.07
C ASP A 265 -28.58 -40.65 5.59
N ALA A 266 -28.90 -41.77 6.23
CA ALA A 266 -28.41 -43.08 5.83
C ALA A 266 -28.86 -43.48 4.41
N ASP A 267 -30.03 -43.00 3.99
CA ASP A 267 -30.70 -43.43 2.75
C ASP A 267 -30.59 -42.38 1.63
N ILE A 268 -30.14 -41.16 1.96
CA ILE A 268 -30.13 -40.04 1.01
C ILE A 268 -29.29 -40.30 -0.24
N SER A 269 -28.24 -41.12 -0.11
CA SER A 269 -27.38 -41.51 -1.23
C SER A 269 -28.11 -42.31 -2.32
N GLU A 270 -29.28 -42.88 -2.03
CA GLU A 270 -30.12 -43.55 -3.01
C GLU A 270 -30.87 -42.56 -3.92
N VAL A 271 -31.19 -41.36 -3.38
CA VAL A 271 -31.99 -40.32 -4.06
C VAL A 271 -31.12 -39.22 -4.66
N GLU A 272 -30.04 -38.84 -3.98
CA GLU A 272 -29.10 -37.81 -4.42
C GLU A 272 -27.67 -38.31 -4.29
N LYS A 273 -26.88 -38.18 -5.36
CA LYS A 273 -25.49 -38.65 -5.40
C LYS A 273 -24.53 -37.59 -4.89
N SER A 274 -24.90 -36.32 -4.96
CA SER A 274 -24.12 -35.23 -4.41
C SER A 274 -24.27 -35.13 -2.88
N PRO A 275 -23.22 -34.70 -2.15
CA PRO A 275 -23.33 -34.43 -0.72
C PRO A 275 -24.42 -33.39 -0.42
N GLY A 276 -25.32 -33.74 0.50
CA GLY A 276 -26.40 -32.86 0.96
C GLY A 276 -25.98 -31.84 2.00
N PRO A 277 -26.81 -30.80 2.24
CA PRO A 277 -26.68 -29.94 3.41
C PRO A 277 -26.79 -30.78 4.70
N ARG A 278 -26.11 -30.35 5.76
CA ARG A 278 -26.19 -30.96 7.09
C ARG A 278 -26.62 -29.91 8.10
N ASN A 279 -27.78 -30.09 8.72
CA ASN A 279 -28.39 -29.09 9.60
C ASN A 279 -28.55 -27.69 8.95
N GLU A 280 -28.72 -27.67 7.64
CA GLU A 280 -28.80 -26.45 6.81
C GLU A 280 -29.91 -26.61 5.79
N ALA A 281 -30.30 -25.49 5.17
CA ALA A 281 -31.14 -25.49 3.99
C ALA A 281 -30.34 -25.15 2.72
N ARG A 282 -30.75 -25.75 1.60
CA ARG A 282 -30.18 -25.52 0.26
C ARG A 282 -31.30 -25.41 -0.76
N VAL A 283 -31.13 -24.53 -1.73
CA VAL A 283 -31.98 -24.41 -2.91
C VAL A 283 -31.17 -24.73 -4.15
N MET A 284 -31.75 -25.48 -5.07
CA MET A 284 -31.14 -25.80 -6.37
C MET A 284 -32.16 -25.61 -7.47
N GLU A 285 -31.79 -24.94 -8.55
CA GLU A 285 -32.56 -24.96 -9.78
C GLU A 285 -32.26 -26.25 -10.55
N LEU A 286 -33.32 -26.87 -11.07
CA LEU A 286 -33.24 -28.11 -11.84
C LEU A 286 -33.86 -27.89 -13.21
N ARG A 287 -33.34 -28.61 -14.21
CA ARG A 287 -33.81 -28.56 -15.61
C ARG A 287 -33.92 -27.12 -16.11
N GLU A 288 -32.79 -26.40 -16.13
CA GLU A 288 -32.72 -25.02 -16.64
C GLU A 288 -33.72 -24.04 -15.95
N GLY A 289 -34.08 -24.34 -14.69
CA GLY A 289 -34.98 -23.50 -13.90
C GLY A 289 -36.48 -23.77 -14.12
N GLU A 290 -36.86 -24.92 -14.68
CA GLU A 290 -38.26 -25.39 -14.69
C GLU A 290 -38.74 -25.85 -13.30
N TYR A 291 -37.81 -26.26 -12.44
CA TYR A 291 -38.11 -26.66 -11.07
C TYR A 291 -37.11 -26.06 -10.11
N VAL A 292 -37.58 -25.68 -8.93
CA VAL A 292 -36.76 -25.31 -7.78
C VAL A 292 -36.86 -26.44 -6.75
N ARG A 293 -35.73 -27.05 -6.42
CA ARG A 293 -35.63 -28.03 -5.34
C ARG A 293 -35.20 -27.34 -4.06
N VAL A 294 -36.03 -27.45 -3.03
CA VAL A 294 -35.73 -26.96 -1.68
C VAL A 294 -35.38 -28.17 -0.82
N TRP A 295 -34.23 -28.12 -0.18
CA TRP A 295 -33.71 -29.19 0.66
C TRP A 295 -33.37 -28.64 2.04
N LEU A 296 -34.15 -29.02 3.05
CA LEU A 296 -33.84 -28.76 4.45
C LEU A 296 -33.30 -30.05 5.09
N ASN A 297 -32.12 -30.00 5.71
CA ASN A 297 -31.65 -31.05 6.59
C ASN A 297 -31.76 -30.59 8.04
N ARG A 298 -32.33 -31.41 8.90
CA ARG A 298 -32.40 -31.13 10.35
C ARG A 298 -32.27 -32.43 11.13
N ASP A 299 -31.31 -32.46 12.05
CA ASP A 299 -31.03 -33.59 12.95
C ASP A 299 -30.86 -34.92 12.20
N GLY A 300 -30.14 -34.88 11.07
CA GLY A 300 -29.84 -36.07 10.25
C GLY A 300 -31.02 -36.58 9.40
N THR A 301 -32.06 -35.75 9.22
CA THR A 301 -33.22 -36.05 8.37
C THR A 301 -33.34 -35.02 7.26
N ASN A 302 -33.51 -35.48 6.03
CA ASN A 302 -33.66 -34.67 4.83
C ASN A 302 -35.14 -34.47 4.49
N TYR A 303 -35.52 -33.23 4.21
CA TYR A 303 -36.84 -32.80 3.80
C TYR A 303 -36.72 -32.14 2.43
N LEU A 304 -37.17 -32.84 1.39
CA LEU A 304 -37.02 -32.43 -0.01
C LEU A 304 -38.36 -32.03 -0.60
N LEU A 305 -38.41 -30.83 -1.19
CA LEU A 305 -39.52 -30.34 -1.99
C LEU A 305 -39.05 -30.08 -3.41
N HIS A 306 -39.84 -30.52 -4.39
CA HIS A 306 -39.63 -30.20 -5.80
C HIS A 306 -40.78 -29.31 -6.23
N LEU A 307 -40.48 -28.03 -6.44
CA LEU A 307 -41.47 -26.99 -6.69
C LEU A 307 -41.39 -26.62 -8.17
N PRO A 308 -42.42 -26.86 -8.99
CA PRO A 308 -42.42 -26.38 -10.37
C PRO A 308 -42.47 -24.85 -10.36
N THR A 309 -41.79 -24.22 -11.31
CA THR A 309 -41.85 -22.78 -11.47
C THR A 309 -43.22 -22.35 -12.01
N SER A 310 -43.71 -21.20 -11.52
CA SER A 310 -45.07 -20.69 -11.80
C SER A 310 -45.11 -19.72 -12.95
#